data_AF-A0AAW1T1K3-F1
#
_entry.id   AF-A0AAW1T1K3-F1
#
_cell.length_a   1.000
_cell.length_b   1.000
_cell.length_c   1.000
_cell.angle_alpha   90.00
_cell.angle_beta   90.00
_cell.angle_gamma   90.00
#
_symmetry.space_group_name_H-M   'P 1'
#
loop_
_entity.id
_entity.type
_entity.pdbx_description
1 polymer ?
#
loop_
_entity_poly.entity_id
_entity_poly.type
_entity_poly.pdbx_seq_one_letter_code
_entity_poly.pdbx_strand_id
1 'polypeptide(L)'
;MQTKQPKAAKTLVNDVFEVKEKDPDGKKFDKVSRIICHSDLYEFVMTLDINIDIYPVEVGDKLATVLTTGISGDGTTSGSYDKTLQQPGKGTSQMDQYEYVMHGKVFKYKDVEKGNQSHVEVLISFGGLLLQLIGEPSRLSEFEVDMNLFLLMRKS
;
A
#
# COMPACT_ATOMS: atom_id res chain seq x y z
N MET A 1 -17.35 -9.91 28.11
CA MET A 1 -16.55 -9.75 26.87
C MET A 1 -17.03 -8.49 26.19
N GLN A 2 -16.28 -7.38 26.25
CA GLN A 2 -16.62 -6.18 25.48
C GLN A 2 -16.32 -6.49 24.01
N THR A 3 -17.38 -6.60 23.21
CA THR A 3 -17.28 -6.56 21.75
C THR A 3 -16.64 -5.23 21.37
N LYS A 4 -15.38 -5.26 20.92
CA LYS A 4 -14.72 -4.09 20.32
C LYS A 4 -15.61 -3.65 19.15
N GLN A 5 -16.12 -2.42 19.20
CA GLN A 5 -16.80 -1.82 18.07
C GLN A 5 -15.85 -1.84 16.85
N PRO A 6 -16.34 -2.17 15.65
CA PRO A 6 -15.50 -2.13 14.46
C PRO A 6 -14.99 -0.71 14.25
N LYS A 7 -13.67 -0.55 14.13
CA LYS A 7 -13.03 0.74 13.84
C LYS A 7 -13.33 1.08 12.37
N ALA A 8 -13.77 2.30 12.11
CA ALA A 8 -14.03 2.77 10.76
C ALA A 8 -12.75 2.67 9.89
N ALA A 9 -12.92 2.28 8.62
CA ALA A 9 -11.86 2.23 7.62
C ALA A 9 -11.26 3.62 7.44
N LYS A 10 -9.93 3.68 7.40
CA LYS A 10 -9.17 4.92 7.31
C LYS A 10 -8.21 4.83 6.13
N THR A 11 -8.30 5.79 5.22
CA THR A 11 -7.33 6.00 4.17
C THR A 11 -6.12 6.74 4.74
N LEU A 12 -4.96 6.10 4.67
CA LEU A 12 -3.69 6.63 5.18
C LEU A 12 -2.87 7.30 4.08
N VAL A 13 -2.92 6.75 2.86
CA VAL A 13 -2.30 7.32 1.66
C VAL A 13 -3.29 7.22 0.51
N ASN A 14 -3.37 8.29 -0.28
CA ASN A 14 -4.08 8.32 -1.55
C ASN A 14 -3.31 9.25 -2.49
N ASP A 15 -2.63 8.68 -3.47
CA ASP A 15 -1.65 9.38 -4.29
C ASP A 15 -1.43 8.70 -5.63
N VAL A 16 -0.78 9.40 -6.56
CA VAL A 16 -0.26 8.83 -7.81
C VAL A 16 1.25 8.70 -7.68
N PHE A 17 1.75 7.50 -7.93
CA PHE A 17 3.19 7.21 -7.92
C PHE A 17 3.67 6.91 -9.34
N GLU A 18 4.70 7.62 -9.79
CA GLU A 18 5.38 7.32 -11.05
C GLU A 18 6.53 6.32 -10.82
N VAL A 19 6.56 5.24 -11.59
CA VAL A 19 7.61 4.23 -11.54
C VAL A 19 8.90 4.81 -12.14
N LYS A 20 9.93 5.00 -11.32
CA LYS A 20 11.24 5.52 -11.74
C LYS A 20 12.22 4.43 -12.08
N GLU A 21 12.20 3.32 -11.33
CA GLU A 21 13.10 2.20 -11.54
C GLU A 21 12.36 0.87 -11.37
N LYS A 22 12.86 -0.16 -12.07
CA LYS A 22 12.40 -1.53 -11.99
C LYS A 22 13.60 -2.45 -11.90
N ASP A 23 13.61 -3.29 -10.87
CA ASP A 23 14.68 -4.22 -10.53
C ASP A 23 16.08 -3.56 -10.48
N PRO A 24 16.29 -2.55 -9.60
CA PRO A 24 17.54 -1.78 -9.53
C PRO A 24 18.78 -2.65 -9.23
N ASP A 25 18.59 -3.74 -8.46
CA ASP A 25 19.65 -4.72 -8.14
C ASP A 25 19.73 -5.88 -9.18
N GLY A 26 19.07 -5.71 -10.31
CA GLY A 26 18.85 -6.72 -11.35
C GLY A 26 17.69 -7.67 -11.04
N LYS A 27 17.08 -8.23 -12.09
CA LYS A 27 15.94 -9.15 -11.97
C LYS A 27 16.33 -10.41 -11.20
N LYS A 28 15.72 -10.65 -10.04
CA LYS A 28 15.98 -11.82 -9.17
C LYS A 28 14.91 -12.91 -9.26
N PHE A 29 13.68 -12.54 -9.60
CA PHE A 29 12.54 -13.44 -9.65
C PHE A 29 11.82 -13.30 -10.98
N ASP A 30 11.24 -14.39 -11.48
CA ASP A 30 10.58 -14.38 -12.80
C ASP A 30 9.28 -13.56 -12.79
N LYS A 31 8.51 -13.71 -11.69
CA LYS A 31 7.15 -13.20 -11.53
C LYS A 31 7.03 -12.00 -10.59
N VAL A 32 8.11 -11.64 -9.91
CA VAL A 32 8.12 -10.53 -8.97
C VAL A 32 9.21 -9.55 -9.40
N SER A 33 8.84 -8.28 -9.52
CA SER A 33 9.80 -7.21 -9.68
C SER A 33 9.76 -6.28 -8.48
N ARG A 34 10.88 -5.64 -8.19
CA ARG A 34 10.99 -4.53 -7.24
C ARG A 34 10.94 -3.21 -8.00
N ILE A 35 9.93 -2.40 -7.75
CA ILE A 35 9.80 -1.07 -8.36
C ILE A 35 10.13 0.02 -7.34
N ILE A 36 10.79 1.08 -7.79
CA ILE A 36 10.97 2.32 -7.01
C ILE A 36 10.10 3.38 -7.68
N CYS A 37 9.22 3.98 -6.90
CA CYS A 37 8.25 4.95 -7.37
C CYS A 37 8.34 6.24 -6.56
N HIS A 38 8.10 7.37 -7.24
CA HIS A 38 8.05 8.69 -6.62
C HIS A 38 6.63 9.22 -6.68
N SER A 39 6.16 9.82 -5.59
CA SER A 39 4.85 10.44 -5.53
C SER A 39 4.78 11.72 -6.38
N ASP A 40 3.60 11.96 -6.95
CA ASP A 40 3.25 13.20 -7.66
C ASP A 40 2.76 14.30 -6.71
N LEU A 41 2.08 13.96 -5.60
CA LEU A 41 1.46 14.93 -4.69
C LEU A 41 2.33 15.31 -3.49
N TYR A 42 3.17 14.38 -3.04
CA TYR A 42 3.94 14.47 -1.81
C TYR A 42 5.39 14.03 -2.08
N GLU A 43 6.31 14.30 -1.16
CA GLU A 43 7.71 13.87 -1.29
C GLU A 43 7.90 12.40 -0.84
N PHE A 44 6.97 11.51 -1.22
CA PHE A 44 7.09 10.10 -0.92
C PHE A 44 8.02 9.38 -1.90
N VAL A 45 8.84 8.48 -1.34
CA VAL A 45 9.55 7.45 -2.11
C VAL A 45 9.01 6.09 -1.67
N MET A 46 8.51 5.31 -2.63
CA MET A 46 7.95 3.99 -2.41
C MET A 46 8.78 2.93 -3.13
N THR A 47 9.31 1.96 -2.38
CA THR A 47 9.90 0.73 -2.93
C THR A 47 8.91 -0.40 -2.72
N LEU A 48 8.47 -1.07 -3.79
CA LEU A 48 7.41 -2.07 -3.75
C LEU A 48 7.80 -3.35 -4.51
N ASP A 49 7.64 -4.50 -3.88
CA ASP A 49 7.66 -5.79 -4.57
C ASP A 49 6.27 -6.08 -5.14
N ILE A 50 6.17 -6.34 -6.44
CA ILE A 50 4.91 -6.53 -7.15
C ILE A 50 4.91 -7.78 -8.03
N ASN A 51 3.78 -8.50 -8.06
CA ASN A 51 3.60 -9.64 -8.95
C ASN A 51 3.29 -9.18 -10.39
N ILE A 52 4.33 -9.14 -11.22
CA ILE A 52 4.27 -8.67 -12.61
C ILE A 52 3.62 -9.66 -13.58
N ASP A 53 3.39 -10.92 -13.16
CA ASP A 53 2.71 -11.94 -13.99
C ASP A 53 1.21 -11.62 -14.13
N ILE A 54 0.60 -11.06 -13.08
CA ILE A 54 -0.82 -10.72 -13.04
C ILE A 54 -1.09 -9.22 -13.16
N TYR A 55 -0.10 -8.37 -12.86
CA TYR A 55 -0.21 -6.93 -12.98
C TYR A 55 1.09 -6.35 -13.55
N PRO A 56 1.24 -6.36 -14.89
CA PRO A 56 2.46 -5.88 -15.53
C PRO A 56 2.67 -4.39 -15.28
N VAL A 57 3.86 -3.99 -14.84
CA VAL A 57 4.23 -2.60 -14.56
C VAL A 57 5.58 -2.30 -15.19
N GLU A 58 5.70 -1.16 -15.86
CA GLU A 58 6.92 -0.68 -16.50
C GLU A 58 7.37 0.69 -15.96
N VAL A 59 8.64 1.02 -16.20
CA VAL A 59 9.18 2.36 -15.88
C VAL A 59 8.41 3.43 -16.66
N GLY A 60 8.02 4.50 -15.98
CA GLY A 60 7.20 5.59 -16.51
C GLY A 60 5.69 5.39 -16.29
N ASP A 61 5.23 4.20 -15.89
CA ASP A 61 3.84 4.00 -15.51
C ASP A 61 3.47 4.88 -14.31
N LYS A 62 2.25 5.42 -14.33
CA LYS A 62 1.65 6.13 -13.19
C LYS A 62 0.63 5.25 -12.50
N LEU A 63 0.80 5.07 -11.20
CA LEU A 63 0.03 4.14 -10.38
C LEU A 63 -0.78 4.91 -9.34
N ALA A 64 -2.09 5.05 -9.57
CA ALA A 64 -2.99 5.55 -8.55
C ALA A 64 -3.07 4.53 -7.42
N THR A 65 -2.61 4.92 -6.23
CA THR A 65 -2.31 4.04 -5.12
C THR A 65 -3.00 4.51 -3.85
N VAL A 66 -3.67 3.59 -3.16
CA VAL A 66 -4.30 3.81 -1.86
C VAL A 66 -3.77 2.82 -0.83
N LEU A 67 -3.40 3.32 0.35
CA LEU A 67 -3.20 2.53 1.56
C LEU A 67 -4.34 2.82 2.53
N THR A 68 -5.08 1.78 2.93
CA THR A 68 -6.26 1.92 3.80
C THR A 68 -6.37 0.78 4.80
N THR A 69 -6.93 1.03 5.98
CA THR A 69 -7.17 -0.02 6.99
C THR A 69 -8.40 -0.88 6.69
N GLY A 70 -9.24 -0.49 5.73
CA GLY A 70 -10.44 -1.23 5.35
C GLY A 70 -10.95 -0.87 3.95
N ILE A 71 -11.70 -1.79 3.36
CA ILE A 71 -12.15 -1.76 1.96
C ILE A 71 -13.67 -1.93 1.81
N SER A 72 -14.36 -2.23 2.90
CA SER A 72 -15.83 -2.37 2.93
C SER A 72 -16.49 -1.00 2.81
N GLY A 73 -17.56 -0.90 2.02
CA GLY A 73 -18.31 0.36 1.85
C GLY A 73 -19.06 0.83 3.08
N ASP A 74 -19.27 -0.08 4.04
CA ASP A 74 -19.81 0.24 5.36
C ASP A 74 -18.72 0.72 6.34
N GLY A 75 -17.46 0.80 5.89
CA GLY A 75 -16.33 1.24 6.69
C GLY A 75 -15.86 0.23 7.73
N THR A 76 -16.30 -1.03 7.68
CA THR A 76 -15.82 -2.03 8.64
C THR A 76 -14.40 -2.52 8.32
N THR A 77 -13.56 -2.60 9.35
CA THR A 77 -12.23 -3.22 9.28
C THR A 77 -12.35 -4.64 9.83
N SER A 78 -12.53 -5.64 8.96
CA SER A 78 -12.39 -7.02 9.39
C SER A 78 -10.91 -7.38 9.40
N GLY A 79 -10.35 -7.72 10.56
CA GLY A 79 -8.98 -8.28 10.68
C GLY A 79 -8.81 -9.65 10.01
N SER A 80 -9.78 -10.05 9.20
CA SER A 80 -9.84 -11.27 8.40
C SER A 80 -10.43 -10.90 7.05
N TYR A 81 -9.88 -11.46 5.99
CA TYR A 81 -10.39 -11.31 4.63
C TYR A 81 -11.78 -11.95 4.53
N ASP A 82 -12.82 -11.14 4.27
CA ASP A 82 -14.18 -11.62 4.03
C ASP A 82 -14.38 -11.85 2.53
N LYS A 83 -14.52 -13.13 2.14
CA LYS A 83 -14.77 -13.55 0.74
C LYS A 83 -16.04 -12.96 0.15
N THR A 84 -16.99 -12.50 0.97
CA THR A 84 -18.22 -11.86 0.47
C THR A 84 -17.96 -10.49 -0.17
N LEU A 85 -16.81 -9.87 0.11
CA LEU A 85 -16.39 -8.61 -0.51
C LEU A 85 -16.00 -8.75 -1.99
N GLN A 86 -15.76 -9.97 -2.49
CA GLN A 86 -15.47 -10.24 -3.91
C GLN A 86 -16.71 -10.55 -4.74
N GLN A 87 -17.92 -10.52 -4.17
CA GLN A 87 -19.14 -10.87 -4.93
C GLN A 87 -19.52 -9.73 -5.88
N PRO A 88 -19.48 -9.95 -7.23
CA PRO A 88 -19.87 -8.94 -8.20
C PRO A 88 -21.33 -8.53 -8.00
N GLY A 89 -21.61 -7.22 -8.01
CA GLY A 89 -22.97 -6.69 -7.95
C GLY A 89 -23.48 -6.29 -6.56
N LYS A 90 -22.65 -6.39 -5.50
CA LYS A 90 -22.98 -5.78 -4.20
C LYS A 90 -22.52 -4.32 -4.04
N GLY A 91 -21.73 -3.78 -4.97
CA GLY A 91 -21.54 -2.34 -5.18
C GLY A 91 -21.04 -1.54 -3.98
N THR A 92 -20.32 -2.15 -3.04
CA THR A 92 -19.91 -1.49 -1.80
C THR A 92 -18.41 -1.42 -1.59
N SER A 93 -17.56 -2.20 -2.27
CA SER A 93 -16.13 -2.18 -1.95
C SER A 93 -15.34 -1.16 -2.76
N GLN A 94 -14.40 -0.46 -2.10
CA GLN A 94 -13.42 0.37 -2.81
C GLN A 94 -12.59 -0.46 -3.81
N MET A 95 -12.47 -1.78 -3.63
CA MET A 95 -11.74 -2.67 -4.52
C MET A 95 -12.23 -2.65 -5.96
N ASP A 96 -13.53 -2.44 -6.20
CA ASP A 96 -14.12 -2.48 -7.54
C ASP A 96 -13.56 -1.39 -8.48
N GLN A 97 -12.90 -0.39 -7.92
CA GLN A 97 -12.31 0.74 -8.65
C GLN A 97 -10.81 0.54 -8.96
N TYR A 98 -10.20 -0.54 -8.49
CA TYR A 98 -8.77 -0.82 -8.59
C TYR A 98 -8.50 -2.18 -9.25
N GLU A 99 -7.32 -2.33 -9.83
CA GLU A 99 -6.94 -3.48 -10.66
C GLU A 99 -6.07 -4.48 -9.88
N TYR A 100 -5.34 -4.00 -8.87
CA TYR A 100 -4.45 -4.79 -8.05
C TYR A 100 -4.65 -4.47 -6.57
N VAL A 101 -4.84 -5.52 -5.75
CA VAL A 101 -5.09 -5.39 -4.32
C VAL A 101 -4.19 -6.34 -3.54
N MET A 102 -3.54 -5.84 -2.50
CA MET A 102 -2.79 -6.65 -1.53
C MET A 102 -3.28 -6.38 -0.12
N HIS A 103 -3.25 -7.40 0.75
CA HIS A 103 -3.52 -7.27 2.18
C HIS A 103 -2.27 -7.64 2.99
N GLY A 104 -1.90 -6.79 3.93
CA GLY A 104 -0.62 -6.90 4.62
C GLY A 104 -0.62 -6.21 5.97
N LYS A 105 0.56 -6.19 6.59
CA LYS A 105 0.76 -5.67 7.93
C LYS A 105 2.01 -4.82 8.02
N VAL A 106 1.93 -3.68 8.72
CA VAL A 106 3.10 -2.88 9.10
C VAL A 106 3.94 -3.70 10.09
N PHE A 107 5.21 -3.91 9.79
CA PHE A 107 6.11 -4.63 10.70
C PHE A 107 7.24 -3.74 11.21
N LYS A 108 7.44 -2.55 10.63
CA LYS A 108 8.41 -1.58 11.12
C LYS A 108 7.94 -0.16 10.87
N TYR A 109 8.16 0.69 11.86
CA TYR A 109 8.06 2.13 11.78
C TYR A 109 9.33 2.68 12.43
N LYS A 110 10.08 3.53 11.73
CA LYS A 110 11.31 4.13 12.28
C LYS A 110 11.50 5.54 11.76
N ASP A 111 12.04 6.41 12.60
CA ASP A 111 12.57 7.69 12.17
C ASP A 111 13.85 7.46 11.36
N VAL A 112 14.01 8.22 10.27
CA VAL A 112 15.20 8.21 9.43
C VAL A 112 15.69 9.63 9.21
N GLU A 113 17.00 9.83 9.39
CA GLU A 113 17.64 11.09 9.10
C GLU A 113 18.04 11.11 7.63
N LYS A 114 17.53 12.08 6.87
CA LYS A 114 17.92 12.33 5.48
C LYS A 114 18.47 13.75 5.38
N GLY A 115 19.78 13.87 5.59
CA GLY A 115 20.43 15.18 5.73
C GLY A 115 19.92 15.94 6.95
N ASN A 116 19.51 17.20 6.77
CA ASN A 116 18.97 18.04 7.85
C ASN A 116 17.45 17.90 8.04
N GLN A 117 16.79 16.99 7.32
CA GLN A 117 15.34 16.80 7.36
C GLN A 117 14.98 15.46 8.01
N SER A 118 14.11 15.50 9.01
CA SER A 118 13.53 14.31 9.62
C SER A 118 12.51 13.68 8.69
N HIS A 119 12.71 12.40 8.38
CA HIS A 119 11.78 11.56 7.63
C HIS A 119 11.36 10.35 8.47
N VAL A 120 10.31 9.68 8.05
CA VAL A 120 9.86 8.41 8.61
C VAL A 120 9.95 7.34 7.52
N GLU A 121 10.38 6.14 7.91
CA GLU A 121 10.29 4.94 7.10
C GLU A 121 9.25 3.98 7.71
N VAL A 122 8.28 3.58 6.89
CA VAL A 122 7.31 2.54 7.19
C VAL A 122 7.58 1.33 6.32
N LEU A 123 7.72 0.14 6.93
CA LEU A 123 7.84 -1.13 6.23
C LEU A 123 6.61 -2.00 6.44
N ILE A 124 6.06 -2.47 5.32
CA ILE A 124 4.84 -3.28 5.24
C ILE A 124 5.16 -4.59 4.53
N SER A 125 4.58 -5.70 5.00
CA SER A 125 4.68 -7.01 4.36
C SER A 125 3.30 -7.50 3.93
N PHE A 126 3.20 -7.88 2.65
CA PHE A 126 2.05 -8.48 2.00
C PHE A 126 2.32 -9.96 1.72
N GLY A 127 2.42 -10.76 2.78
CA GLY A 127 2.71 -12.19 2.66
C GLY A 127 4.11 -12.50 2.09
N GLY A 128 5.08 -11.60 2.29
CA GLY A 128 6.45 -11.74 1.79
C GLY A 128 6.82 -10.74 0.71
N LEU A 129 5.84 -10.13 0.02
CA LEU A 129 6.08 -8.98 -0.85
C LEU A 129 6.21 -7.73 0.02
N LEU A 130 7.33 -7.01 -0.09
CA LEU A 130 7.63 -5.89 0.80
C LEU A 130 7.27 -4.56 0.16
N LEU A 131 6.85 -3.62 1.02
CA LEU A 131 6.71 -2.21 0.68
C LEU A 131 7.48 -1.39 1.72
N GLN A 132 8.35 -0.50 1.24
CA GLN A 132 8.99 0.54 2.02
C GLN A 132 8.45 1.90 1.56
N LEU A 133 7.91 2.67 2.49
CA LEU A 133 7.43 4.04 2.23
C LEU A 133 8.23 5.00 3.09
N ILE A 134 8.88 5.96 2.44
CA ILE A 134 9.65 7.02 3.11
C ILE A 134 8.98 8.36 2.80
N GLY A 135 8.77 9.18 3.84
CA GLY A 135 8.17 10.50 3.69
C GLY A 135 8.23 11.35 4.96
N GLU A 136 7.56 12.51 4.93
CA GLU A 136 7.49 13.40 6.08
C GLU A 136 6.75 12.75 7.28
N PRO A 137 7.20 12.99 8.52
CA PRO A 137 6.56 12.43 9.71
C PRO A 137 5.08 12.81 9.84
N SER A 138 4.71 14.04 9.46
CA SER A 138 3.32 14.53 9.51
C SER A 138 2.37 13.66 8.69
N ARG A 139 2.83 13.16 7.54
CA ARG A 139 2.05 12.36 6.59
C ARG A 139 2.00 10.88 6.95
N LEU A 140 2.99 10.38 7.69
CA LEU A 140 3.09 8.97 8.08
C LEU A 140 2.76 8.71 9.55
N SER A 141 2.46 9.76 10.33
CA SER A 141 2.19 9.71 11.78
C SER A 141 1.11 8.73 12.23
N GLU A 142 0.22 8.32 11.33
CA GLU A 142 -0.90 7.44 11.65
C GLU A 142 -0.60 5.95 11.45
N PHE A 143 0.56 5.60 10.89
CA PHE A 143 0.99 4.21 10.76
C PHE A 143 1.48 3.69 12.12
N GLU A 144 1.07 2.47 12.46
CA GLU A 144 1.46 1.79 13.70
C GLU A 144 1.99 0.40 13.37
N VAL A 145 2.97 -0.10 14.13
CA VAL A 145 3.41 -1.50 14.01
C VAL A 145 2.24 -2.43 14.34
N ASP A 146 2.17 -3.56 13.65
CA ASP A 146 1.06 -4.52 13.69
C ASP A 146 -0.28 -4.03 13.13
N MET A 147 -0.32 -2.83 12.52
CA MET A 147 -1.48 -2.36 11.76
C MET A 147 -1.69 -3.19 10.50
N ASN A 148 -2.90 -3.72 10.31
CA ASN A 148 -3.32 -4.34 9.06
C ASN A 148 -3.81 -3.29 8.08
N LEU A 149 -3.48 -3.47 6.80
CA LEU A 149 -3.85 -2.56 5.74
C LEU A 149 -3.97 -3.27 4.40
N PHE A 150 -4.67 -2.58 3.50
CA PHE A 150 -4.83 -2.92 2.10
C PHE A 150 -4.06 -1.91 1.25
N LEU A 151 -3.32 -2.41 0.27
CA LEU A 151 -2.82 -1.64 -0.85
C LEU A 151 -3.79 -1.84 -2.02
N LEU A 152 -4.27 -0.76 -2.60
CA LEU A 152 -5.11 -0.77 -3.80
C LEU A 152 -4.41 0.04 -4.88
N MET A 153 -4.30 -0.51 -6.08
CA MET A 153 -3.59 0.12 -7.20
C MET A 153 -4.34 -0.06 -8.52
N ARG A 154 -4.24 0.96 -9.37
CA ARG A 154 -4.61 0.91 -10.79
C ARG A 154 -3.67 1.78 -11.59
N LYS A 155 -3.54 1.51 -12.88
CA LYS A 155 -2.83 2.42 -13.77
C LYS A 155 -3.68 3.67 -14.01
N SER A 156 -3.04 4.83 -14.05
CA SER A 156 -3.68 6.11 -14.40
C SER A 156 -3.57 6.41 -15.88
#